data_AF-A0A1G9AM36-F1
#
_entry.id   AF-A0A1G9AM36-F1
#
_cell.length_a   1.000
_cell.length_b   1.000
_cell.length_c   1.000
_cell.angle_alpha   90.00
_cell.angle_beta   90.00
_cell.angle_gamma   90.00
#
_symmetry.space_group_name_H-M   'P 1'
#
loop_
_entity.id
_entity.type
_entity.pdbx_description
1 polymer ?
#
loop_
_entity_poly.entity_id
_entity_poly.type
_entity_poly.pdbx_seq_one_letter_code
_entity_poly.pdbx_strand_id
1 'polypeptide(L)'
;MSYVVLVAWLVQAAVGVLLLTGWFRHGRVRSRVVLTHVGLSVLGLACWTTYVLVDQVLWAWAALLLITIGNGFGDNMLLWRTRRMGGSHLSTVNAYKVALRSMFKGRLPLRVSFHAMFAGVVYFSTLAVCVVATVS
;
A
#
# COMPACT_ATOMS: atom_id res chain seq x y z
N MET A 1 -17.36 3.61 11.48
CA MET A 1 -15.92 3.73 11.17
C MET A 1 -15.52 2.95 9.91
N SER A 2 -16.08 1.77 9.67
CA SER A 2 -15.80 0.92 8.49
C SER A 2 -15.95 1.64 7.13
N TYR A 3 -16.99 2.46 6.94
CA TYR A 3 -17.15 3.29 5.74
C TYR A 3 -16.05 4.33 5.53
N VAL A 4 -15.55 4.96 6.59
CA VAL A 4 -14.43 5.93 6.50
C VAL A 4 -13.16 5.21 6.05
N VAL A 5 -12.90 4.02 6.58
CA VAL A 5 -11.78 3.18 6.16
C VAL A 5 -11.96 2.71 4.71
N LEU A 6 -13.19 2.39 4.29
CA LEU A 6 -13.48 2.06 2.89
C LEU A 6 -13.16 3.23 1.96
N VAL A 7 -13.53 4.47 2.33
CA VAL A 7 -13.15 5.67 1.56
C VAL A 7 -11.62 5.80 1.48
N ALA A 8 -10.89 5.54 2.57
CA ALA A 8 -9.43 5.55 2.54
C ALA A 8 -8.86 4.47 1.58
N TRP A 9 -9.41 3.26 1.59
CA TRP A 9 -9.07 2.22 0.62
C TRP A 9 -9.31 2.67 -0.84
N LEU A 10 -10.43 3.34 -1.11
CA LEU A 10 -10.76 3.83 -2.45
C LEU A 10 -9.82 4.95 -2.90
N VAL A 11 -9.47 5.89 -2.02
CA VAL A 11 -8.48 6.94 -2.30
C VAL A 11 -7.13 6.31 -2.63
N GLN A 12 -6.70 5.32 -1.83
CA GLN A 12 -5.45 4.61 -2.04
C GLN A 12 -5.46 3.85 -3.38
N ALA A 13 -6.56 3.17 -3.71
CA ALA A 13 -6.74 2.46 -4.97
C ALA A 13 -6.71 3.41 -6.17
N ALA A 14 -7.37 4.57 -6.10
CA ALA A 14 -7.37 5.58 -7.15
C ALA A 14 -5.94 6.07 -7.46
N VAL A 15 -5.15 6.38 -6.43
CA VAL A 15 -3.74 6.76 -6.63
C VAL A 15 -2.91 5.58 -7.16
N GLY A 16 -3.19 4.36 -6.70
CA GLY A 16 -2.58 3.13 -7.21
C GLY A 16 -2.81 2.94 -8.71
N VAL A 17 -4.02 3.19 -9.21
CA VAL A 17 -4.34 3.15 -10.65
C VAL A 17 -3.56 4.21 -11.41
N LEU A 18 -3.47 5.44 -10.89
CA LEU A 18 -2.65 6.49 -11.52
C LEU A 18 -1.16 6.10 -11.61
N LEU A 19 -0.62 5.44 -10.59
CA LEU A 19 0.74 4.91 -10.62
C LEU A 19 0.88 3.75 -11.62
N LEU A 20 -0.12 2.86 -11.68
CA LEU A 20 -0.15 1.71 -12.57
C LEU A 20 -0.17 2.14 -14.05
N THR A 21 -0.97 3.16 -14.41
CA THR A 21 -0.97 3.73 -15.77
C THR A 21 0.40 4.31 -16.14
N GLY A 22 1.06 5.00 -15.20
CA GLY A 22 2.43 5.45 -15.36
C GLY A 22 3.40 4.29 -15.60
N TRP A 23 3.31 3.24 -14.79
CA TRP A 23 4.13 2.03 -14.95
C TRP A 23 3.92 1.33 -16.29
N PHE A 24 2.68 1.24 -16.77
CA PHE A 24 2.36 0.69 -18.09
C PHE A 24 3.00 1.48 -19.24
N ARG A 25 3.07 2.81 -19.10
CA ARG A 25 3.69 3.71 -20.10
C ARG A 25 5.22 3.65 -20.12
N HIS A 26 5.87 3.30 -19.02
CA HIS A 26 7.33 3.37 -18.87
C HIS A 26 8.02 1.98 -18.88
N GLY A 27 7.48 1.03 -19.64
CA GLY A 27 8.19 -0.23 -19.97
C GLY A 27 8.02 -1.37 -18.96
N ARG A 28 7.09 -1.28 -18.01
CA ARG A 28 6.64 -2.41 -17.17
C ARG A 28 7.74 -3.15 -16.38
N VAL A 29 8.75 -2.42 -15.90
CA VAL A 29 9.84 -3.02 -15.11
C VAL A 29 9.28 -3.70 -13.85
N ARG A 30 9.76 -4.91 -13.53
CA ARG A 30 9.33 -5.76 -12.39
C ARG A 30 7.84 -6.15 -12.38
N SER A 31 7.27 -6.50 -13.53
CA SER A 31 5.86 -6.90 -13.68
C SER A 31 5.34 -7.85 -12.62
N ARG A 32 6.08 -8.91 -12.26
CA ARG A 32 5.61 -9.87 -11.24
C ARG A 32 5.34 -9.19 -9.90
N VAL A 33 6.26 -8.36 -9.41
CA VAL A 33 6.14 -7.66 -8.13
C VAL A 33 4.98 -6.67 -8.14
N VAL A 34 4.85 -5.89 -9.23
CA VAL A 34 3.77 -4.91 -9.39
C VAL A 34 2.41 -5.60 -9.48
N LEU A 35 2.29 -6.64 -10.30
CA LEU A 35 1.04 -7.36 -10.47
C LEU A 35 0.62 -8.09 -9.20
N THR A 36 1.56 -8.70 -8.46
CA THR A 36 1.25 -9.28 -7.16
C THR A 36 0.79 -8.22 -6.16
N HIS A 37 1.47 -7.08 -6.09
CA HIS A 37 1.05 -5.97 -5.22
C HIS A 37 -0.37 -5.47 -5.57
N VAL A 38 -0.66 -5.25 -6.85
CA VAL A 38 -1.98 -4.82 -7.32
C VAL A 38 -3.04 -5.88 -7.04
N GLY A 39 -2.77 -7.15 -7.34
CA GLY A 39 -3.70 -8.26 -7.09
C GLY A 39 -4.08 -8.37 -5.62
N LEU A 40 -3.09 -8.33 -4.72
CA LEU A 40 -3.33 -8.34 -3.27
C LEU A 40 -4.11 -7.10 -2.82
N SER A 41 -3.85 -5.93 -3.39
CA SER A 41 -4.57 -4.69 -3.07
C SER A 41 -6.04 -4.75 -3.51
N VAL A 42 -6.32 -5.29 -4.69
CA VAL A 42 -7.69 -5.48 -5.20
C VAL A 42 -8.46 -6.49 -4.35
N LEU A 43 -7.84 -7.62 -4.03
CA LEU A 43 -8.44 -8.63 -3.15
C LEU A 43 -8.69 -8.07 -1.74
N GLY A 44 -7.73 -7.31 -1.19
CA GLY A 44 -7.88 -6.66 0.11
C GLY A 44 -9.05 -5.67 0.15
N LEU A 45 -9.18 -4.84 -0.89
CA LEU A 45 -10.32 -3.92 -1.02
C LEU A 45 -11.65 -4.68 -1.19
N ALA A 46 -11.66 -5.78 -1.95
CA ALA A 46 -12.84 -6.63 -2.08
C ALA A 46 -13.24 -7.23 -0.73
N CYS A 47 -12.29 -7.78 0.03
CA CYS A 47 -12.54 -8.29 1.39
C CYS A 47 -13.07 -7.19 2.32
N TRP A 48 -12.49 -5.99 2.30
CA TRP A 48 -12.98 -4.88 3.13
C TRP A 48 -14.40 -4.44 2.74
N THR A 49 -14.69 -4.39 1.44
CA THR A 49 -16.03 -4.08 0.93
C THR A 49 -17.03 -5.14 1.38
N THR A 50 -16.68 -6.42 1.27
CA THR A 50 -17.51 -7.52 1.77
C THR A 50 -17.76 -7.38 3.26
N TYR A 51 -16.73 -7.08 4.07
CA TYR A 51 -16.91 -6.80 5.51
C TYR A 51 -17.93 -5.69 5.75
N VAL A 52 -17.84 -4.56 5.03
CA VAL A 52 -18.82 -3.46 5.16
C VAL A 52 -20.24 -3.88 4.80
N LEU A 53 -20.41 -4.82 3.87
CA LEU A 53 -21.74 -5.25 3.39
C LEU A 53 -22.38 -6.34 4.26
N VAL A 54 -21.59 -7.26 4.81
CA VAL A 54 -22.12 -8.42 5.55
C VAL A 54 -21.81 -8.41 7.05
N ASP A 55 -21.02 -7.44 7.51
CA ASP A 55 -20.60 -7.24 8.91
C ASP A 55 -19.93 -8.46 9.57
N GLN A 56 -19.26 -9.29 8.77
CA GLN A 56 -18.55 -10.48 9.22
C GLN A 56 -17.05 -10.17 9.41
N VAL A 57 -16.58 -10.11 10.66
CA VAL A 57 -15.23 -9.65 11.04
C VAL A 57 -14.09 -10.43 10.38
N LEU A 58 -14.31 -11.70 10.00
CA LEU A 58 -13.32 -12.51 9.27
C LEU A 58 -12.87 -11.85 7.97
N TRP A 59 -13.76 -11.14 7.26
CA TRP A 59 -13.41 -10.41 6.04
C TRP A 59 -12.53 -9.19 6.31
N ALA A 60 -12.69 -8.53 7.46
CA ALA A 60 -11.84 -7.43 7.89
C ALA A 60 -10.41 -7.94 8.17
N TRP A 61 -10.27 -9.06 8.88
CA TRP A 61 -8.99 -9.72 9.12
C TRP A 61 -8.31 -10.21 7.83
N ALA A 62 -9.09 -10.78 6.90
CA ALA A 62 -8.59 -11.17 5.59
C ALA A 62 -8.04 -9.96 4.80
N ALA A 63 -8.78 -8.84 4.80
CA ALA A 63 -8.31 -7.60 4.19
C ALA A 63 -7.01 -7.09 4.82
N LEU A 64 -6.91 -7.14 6.16
CA LEU A 64 -5.70 -6.76 6.90
C LEU A 64 -4.49 -7.64 6.54
N LEU A 65 -4.68 -8.96 6.46
CA LEU A 65 -3.64 -9.88 6.03
C LEU A 65 -3.16 -9.55 4.61
N LEU A 66 -4.09 -9.33 3.68
CA LEU A 66 -3.77 -9.02 2.29
C LEU A 66 -3.02 -7.68 2.14
N ILE A 67 -3.42 -6.62 2.83
CA ILE A 67 -2.68 -5.35 2.82
C ILE A 67 -1.31 -5.48 3.49
N THR A 68 -1.17 -6.31 4.53
CA THR A 68 0.12 -6.58 5.18
C THR A 68 1.13 -7.16 4.19
N ILE A 69 0.72 -8.22 3.48
CA ILE A 69 1.56 -8.86 2.47
C ILE A 69 1.79 -7.89 1.30
N GLY A 70 0.73 -7.22 0.83
CA GLY A 70 0.77 -6.25 -0.27
C GLY A 70 1.74 -5.09 -0.01
N ASN A 71 1.76 -4.54 1.20
CA ASN A 71 2.69 -3.48 1.60
C ASN A 71 4.15 -3.96 1.52
N GLY A 72 4.45 -5.21 1.87
CA GLY A 72 5.79 -5.77 1.68
C GLY A 72 6.28 -5.73 0.23
N PHE A 73 5.40 -5.99 -0.74
CA PHE A 73 5.72 -5.81 -2.17
C PHE A 73 5.85 -4.33 -2.53
N GLY A 74 5.00 -3.45 -2.00
CA GLY A 74 5.06 -2.00 -2.15
C GLY A 74 6.42 -1.43 -1.71
N ASP A 75 6.85 -1.82 -0.52
CA ASP A 75 8.13 -1.46 0.06
C ASP A 75 9.29 -1.98 -0.76
N ASN A 76 9.21 -3.22 -1.25
CA ASN A 76 10.24 -3.76 -2.12
C ASN A 76 10.43 -2.91 -3.39
N MET A 77 9.35 -2.38 -3.97
CA MET A 77 9.43 -1.44 -5.10
C MET A 77 10.08 -0.11 -4.70
N LEU A 78 9.68 0.45 -3.55
CA LEU A 78 10.21 1.71 -3.03
C LEU A 78 11.71 1.62 -2.71
N LEU A 79 12.12 0.56 -2.02
CA LEU A 79 13.52 0.31 -1.66
C LEU A 79 14.38 0.05 -2.89
N TRP A 80 13.87 -0.71 -3.86
CA TRP A 80 14.57 -0.92 -5.13
C TRP A 80 14.81 0.39 -5.87
N ARG A 81 13.79 1.26 -5.93
CA ARG A 81 13.92 2.58 -6.54
C ARG A 81 14.95 3.41 -5.80
N THR A 82 14.90 3.40 -4.47
CA THR A 82 15.83 4.14 -3.61
C THR A 82 17.27 3.68 -3.84
N ARG A 83 17.51 2.37 -3.93
CA ARG A 83 18.83 1.82 -4.24
C ARG A 83 19.34 2.23 -5.62
N ARG A 84 18.46 2.34 -6.63
CA ARG A 84 18.81 2.86 -7.96
C ARG A 84 19.12 4.36 -8.00
N MET A 85 18.66 5.14 -7.03
CA MET A 85 18.99 6.57 -6.93
C MET A 85 20.37 6.83 -6.27
N GLY A 86 21.28 5.86 -6.29
CA GLY A 86 22.65 5.99 -5.75
C GLY A 86 22.89 5.27 -4.41
N GLY A 87 21.96 4.43 -3.97
CA GLY A 87 22.03 3.71 -2.70
C GLY A 87 22.21 2.19 -2.83
N SER A 88 22.86 1.68 -3.88
CA SER A 88 22.92 0.25 -4.18
C SER A 88 23.49 -0.62 -3.04
N HIS A 89 24.39 -0.05 -2.24
CA HIS A 89 25.06 -0.69 -1.09
C HIS A 89 24.28 -0.55 0.23
N LEU A 90 23.13 0.15 0.25
CA LEU A 90 22.41 0.42 1.48
C LEU A 90 21.73 -0.83 2.05
N SER A 91 21.97 -1.08 3.34
CA SER A 91 21.16 -2.00 4.15
C SER A 91 19.68 -1.60 4.11
N THR A 92 18.78 -2.54 4.39
CA THR A 92 17.32 -2.29 4.33
C THR A 92 16.87 -1.11 5.20
N VAL A 93 17.36 -1.02 6.44
CA VAL A 93 17.02 0.08 7.36
C VAL A 93 17.51 1.43 6.81
N ASN A 94 18.73 1.48 6.28
CA ASN A 94 19.28 2.72 5.71
C ASN A 94 18.56 3.11 4.41
N ALA A 95 18.16 2.14 3.60
CA ALA A 95 17.36 2.38 2.42
C ALA A 95 15.97 2.96 2.77
N TYR A 96 15.32 2.51 3.84
CA TYR A 96 14.09 3.14 4.34
C TYR A 96 14.32 4.58 4.80
N LYS A 97 15.38 4.85 5.58
CA LYS A 97 15.71 6.22 6.01
C LYS A 97 15.91 7.15 4.81
N VAL A 98 16.61 6.67 3.78
CA VAL A 98 16.82 7.44 2.54
C VAL A 98 15.52 7.61 1.75
N ALA A 99 14.68 6.58 1.66
CA ALA A 99 13.38 6.66 1.00
C ALA A 99 12.49 7.72 1.66
N LEU A 100 12.36 7.68 2.99
CA LEU A 100 11.59 8.64 3.77
C LEU A 100 12.12 10.07 3.58
N ARG A 101 13.44 10.27 3.72
CA ARG A 101 14.07 11.58 3.43
C ARG A 101 13.82 12.05 1.99
N SER A 102 13.81 11.13 1.03
CA SER A 102 13.59 11.45 -0.39
C SER A 102 12.15 11.87 -0.66
N MET A 103 11.16 11.34 0.08
CA MET A 103 9.78 11.80 0.03
C MET A 103 9.67 13.26 0.49
N PHE A 104 10.23 13.58 1.66
CA PHE A 104 10.17 14.95 2.22
C PHE A 104 11.02 15.96 1.46
N LYS A 105 12.11 15.53 0.82
CA LYS A 105 12.95 16.39 -0.03
C LYS A 105 12.43 16.53 -1.47
N GLY A 106 11.26 15.98 -1.79
CA GLY A 106 10.68 16.07 -3.14
C GLY A 106 11.45 15.31 -4.23
N ARG A 107 12.33 14.37 -3.85
CA ARG A 107 13.12 13.56 -4.80
C ARG A 107 12.34 12.40 -5.40
N LEU A 108 11.18 12.08 -4.81
CA LEU A 108 10.25 11.09 -5.33
C LEU A 108 9.01 11.78 -5.91
N PRO A 109 8.41 11.25 -6.99
CA PRO A 109 7.17 11.79 -7.53
C PRO A 109 6.10 11.90 -6.46
N LEU A 110 5.37 13.02 -6.41
CA LEU A 110 4.36 13.31 -5.38
C LEU A 110 3.38 12.15 -5.16
N ARG A 111 2.89 11.55 -6.25
CA ARG A 111 1.95 10.42 -6.20
C ARG A 111 2.52 9.19 -5.50
N VAL A 112 3.82 8.92 -5.66
CA VAL A 112 4.50 7.79 -5.02
C VAL A 112 4.65 8.05 -3.52
N SER A 113 5.09 9.26 -3.15
CA SER A 113 5.22 9.67 -1.76
C SER A 113 3.89 9.64 -1.04
N PHE A 114 2.83 10.20 -1.66
CA PHE A 114 1.48 10.14 -1.13
C PHE A 114 1.01 8.70 -0.94
N HIS A 115 1.10 7.87 -1.99
CA HIS A 115 0.63 6.48 -1.93
C HIS A 115 1.35 5.67 -0.85
N ALA A 116 2.67 5.85 -0.70
CA ALA A 116 3.44 5.14 0.32
C ALA A 116 3.08 5.60 1.75
N MET A 117 2.95 6.90 1.98
CA MET A 117 2.60 7.43 3.31
C MET A 117 1.15 7.13 3.68
N PHE A 118 0.23 7.28 2.73
CA PHE A 118 -1.19 7.04 2.94
C PHE A 118 -1.52 5.56 3.13
N ALA A 119 -0.69 4.64 2.62
CA ALA A 119 -0.78 3.21 2.94
C ALA A 119 -0.73 2.96 4.45
N GLY A 120 0.07 3.73 5.20
CA GLY A 120 0.12 3.65 6.66
C GLY A 120 -1.23 4.01 7.30
N VAL A 121 -1.89 5.07 6.81
CA VAL A 121 -3.21 5.48 7.30
C VAL A 121 -4.22 4.36 7.09
N VAL A 122 -4.32 3.82 5.86
CA VAL A 122 -5.24 2.73 5.52
C VAL A 122 -4.96 1.49 6.39
N TYR A 123 -3.69 1.14 6.55
CA TYR A 123 -3.27 -0.03 7.33
C TYR A 123 -3.69 0.09 8.80
N PHE A 124 -3.29 1.16 9.48
CA PHE A 124 -3.56 1.33 10.90
C PHE A 124 -5.05 1.53 11.19
N SER A 125 -5.80 2.21 10.31
CA SER A 125 -7.25 2.33 10.46
C SER A 125 -7.97 1.00 10.25
N THR A 126 -7.50 0.18 9.30
CA THR A 126 -8.01 -1.19 9.08
C THR A 126 -7.77 -2.03 10.33
N LEU A 127 -6.53 -2.03 10.86
CA LEU A 127 -6.19 -2.75 12.09
C LEU A 127 -7.05 -2.30 13.28
N ALA A 128 -7.22 -0.99 13.47
CA ALA A 128 -8.03 -0.46 14.57
C ALA A 128 -9.47 -0.96 14.51
N VAL A 129 -10.08 -0.96 13.31
CA VAL A 129 -11.45 -1.49 13.12
C VAL A 129 -11.49 -3.00 13.33
N CYS A 130 -10.50 -3.78 12.85
CA CYS A 130 -10.44 -5.22 13.10
C CYS A 130 -10.44 -5.53 14.61
N VAL A 131 -9.61 -4.82 15.38
CA VAL A 131 -9.52 -5.00 16.84
C VAL A 131 -10.85 -4.66 17.49
N VAL A 132 -11.41 -3.48 17.21
CA VAL A 132 -12.68 -3.03 17.81
C VAL A 132 -13.83 -3.98 17.46
N ALA A 133 -13.97 -4.38 16.20
CA ALA A 133 -15.03 -5.29 15.75
C ALA A 133 -14.89 -6.72 16.30
N THR A 134 -13.72 -7.11 16.80
CA THR A 134 -13.51 -8.44 17.41
C THR A 134 -13.93 -8.46 18.89
N VAL A 135 -13.86 -7.32 19.57
CA VAL A 135 -14.11 -7.21 21.03
C VAL A 135 -15.43 -6.53 21.37
N SER A 136 -16.18 -6.06 20.37
CA SER A 136 -17.53 -5.50 20.51
C SER A 136 -18.57 -6.58 20.36
#